data_AF-A0A3P1WVY3-F1
#
_entry.id   AF-A0A3P1WVY3-F1
#
_cell.length_a   1.000
_cell.length_b   1.000
_cell.length_c   1.000
_cell.angle_alpha   90.00
_cell.angle_beta   90.00
_cell.angle_gamma   90.00
#
_symmetry.space_group_name_H-M   'P 1'
#
loop_
_entity.id
_entity.type
_entity.pdbx_description
1 polymer ?
#
loop_
_entity_poly.entity_id
_entity_poly.type
_entity_poly.pdbx_seq_one_letter_code
_entity_poly.pdbx_strand_id
1 'polypeptide(L)'
;MRTFEFTVQATKKWPAVLIASAYLSVLVTLIASNRDFFHTVALQGNRVVNAAGIVVMLLPAFMLIAFLDSQRTVQINQEDLVVRTPKEEVARIALADIGTVRVTALSRCLEICDRAGNVRIRLNCHGLTNPSDAVLDELLHALPGRETRKEGRVQELRWTDRSVEFLPV
;
A
#
# COMPACT_ATOMS: atom_id res chain seq x y z
N MET A 1 13.20 13.80 15.40
CA MET A 1 12.64 13.37 14.10
C MET A 1 12.54 11.86 14.11
N ARG A 2 11.34 11.30 14.01
CA ARG A 2 11.13 9.86 13.87
C ARG A 2 10.59 9.56 12.47
N THR A 3 10.99 8.44 11.91
CA THR A 3 10.63 8.03 10.55
C THR A 3 10.05 6.62 10.55
N PHE A 4 8.93 6.45 9.86
CA PHE A 4 8.20 5.20 9.76
C PHE A 4 8.03 4.82 8.30
N GLU A 5 8.42 3.60 7.95
CA GLU A 5 8.31 3.09 6.59
C GLU A 5 6.99 2.35 6.40
N PHE A 6 6.18 2.83 5.46
CA PHE A 6 4.93 2.23 5.08
C PHE A 6 5.04 1.65 3.67
N THR A 7 4.59 0.42 3.52
CA THR A 7 4.23 -0.09 2.20
C THR A 7 2.75 0.20 2.00
N VAL A 8 2.42 1.01 1.01
CA VAL A 8 1.06 1.49 0.75
C VAL A 8 0.64 1.00 -0.61
N GLN A 9 -0.58 0.48 -0.71
CA GLN A 9 -1.10 0.07 -2.00
C GLN A 9 -1.15 1.28 -2.95
N ALA A 10 -0.51 1.21 -4.12
CA ALA A 10 -0.50 2.34 -5.03
C ALA A 10 -1.93 2.71 -5.44
N THR A 11 -2.24 4.00 -5.32
CA THR A 11 -3.57 4.54 -5.64
C THR A 11 -3.88 4.44 -7.14
N LYS A 12 -2.84 4.38 -8.00
CA LYS A 12 -2.98 4.22 -9.45
C LYS A 12 -2.76 2.77 -9.86
N LYS A 13 -3.84 1.97 -9.80
CA LYS A 13 -3.87 0.59 -10.34
C LYS A 13 -3.96 0.53 -11.87
N TRP A 14 -4.51 1.60 -12.48
CA TRP A 14 -4.82 1.65 -13.91
C TRP A 14 -3.62 1.46 -14.85
N PRO A 15 -2.45 2.08 -14.62
CA PRO A 15 -1.31 1.91 -15.52
C PRO A 15 -0.80 0.46 -15.53
N ALA A 16 -0.71 -0.19 -14.37
CA ALA A 16 -0.26 -1.57 -14.29
C ALA A 16 -1.26 -2.54 -14.93
N VAL A 17 -2.56 -2.33 -14.73
CA VAL A 17 -3.62 -3.13 -15.38
C VAL A 17 -3.55 -2.97 -16.89
N LEU A 18 -3.36 -1.75 -17.41
CA LEU A 18 -3.20 -1.50 -18.83
C LEU A 18 -1.96 -2.18 -19.40
N ILE A 19 -0.81 -2.05 -18.75
CA ILE A 19 0.44 -2.68 -19.20
C ILE A 19 0.31 -4.21 -19.18
N ALA A 20 -0.27 -4.78 -18.11
CA ALA A 20 -0.51 -6.22 -18.01
C ALA A 20 -1.47 -6.70 -19.11
N SER A 21 -2.55 -5.96 -19.39
CA SER A 21 -3.49 -6.31 -20.46
C SER A 21 -2.84 -6.26 -21.84
N ALA A 22 -2.03 -5.24 -22.12
CA ALA A 22 -1.31 -5.12 -23.38
C ALA A 22 -0.29 -6.26 -23.55
N TYR A 23 0.45 -6.59 -22.50
CA TYR A 23 1.40 -7.71 -22.51
C TYR A 23 0.69 -9.05 -22.75
N LEU A 24 -0.41 -9.31 -22.04
CA LEU A 24 -1.20 -10.53 -22.22
C LEU A 24 -1.74 -10.62 -23.65
N SER A 25 -2.18 -9.50 -24.22
CA SER A 25 -2.66 -9.41 -25.60
C SER A 25 -1.57 -9.84 -26.58
N VAL A 26 -0.37 -9.27 -26.46
CA VAL A 26 0.79 -9.60 -27.29
C VAL A 26 1.15 -11.08 -27.17
N LEU A 27 1.16 -11.62 -25.95
CA LEU A 27 1.44 -13.02 -25.65
C LEU A 27 0.46 -13.96 -26.37
N VAL A 28 -0.84 -13.67 -26.25
CA VAL A 28 -1.91 -14.46 -26.86
C VAL A 28 -1.80 -14.41 -28.39
N THR A 29 -1.54 -13.25 -28.98
CA THR A 29 -1.30 -13.16 -30.43
C THR A 29 -0.07 -13.94 -30.88
N LEU A 30 1.02 -13.91 -30.11
CA LEU A 30 2.25 -14.63 -30.43
C LEU A 30 2.04 -16.16 -30.39
N ILE A 31 1.30 -16.64 -29.39
CA ILE A 31 0.96 -18.06 -29.24
C ILE A 31 -0.02 -18.49 -30.35
N ALA A 32 -1.02 -17.67 -30.65
CA ALA A 32 -1.99 -17.94 -31.69
C ALA A 32 -1.37 -17.95 -33.09
N SER A 33 -0.41 -17.05 -33.38
CA SER A 33 0.25 -17.00 -34.69
C SER A 33 1.29 -18.09 -34.88
N ASN A 34 1.85 -18.65 -33.81
CA ASN A 34 2.87 -19.70 -33.84
C ASN A 34 2.38 -21.01 -33.20
N ARG A 35 1.11 -21.32 -33.41
CA ARG A 35 0.42 -22.43 -32.71
C ARG A 35 1.12 -23.77 -32.89
N ASP A 36 1.62 -24.06 -34.09
CA ASP A 36 2.32 -25.32 -34.40
C ASP A 36 3.69 -25.41 -33.71
N PHE A 37 4.42 -24.29 -33.65
CA PHE A 37 5.70 -24.21 -32.94
C PHE A 37 5.53 -24.43 -31.43
N PHE A 38 4.52 -23.75 -30.83
CA PHE A 38 4.22 -23.94 -29.41
C PHE A 38 3.66 -25.32 -29.10
N HIS A 39 2.86 -25.92 -29.99
CA HIS A 39 2.39 -27.30 -29.82
C HIS A 39 3.57 -28.30 -29.80
N THR A 40 4.55 -28.11 -30.70
CA THR A 40 5.75 -28.96 -30.78
C THR A 40 6.65 -28.79 -29.55
N VAL A 41 6.90 -27.55 -29.13
CA VAL A 41 7.70 -27.24 -27.94
C VAL A 41 7.00 -27.72 -26.66
N ALA A 42 5.70 -27.46 -26.49
CA ALA A 42 4.96 -27.80 -25.27
C ALA A 42 4.73 -29.32 -25.09
N LEU A 43 4.49 -30.08 -26.17
CA LEU A 43 4.20 -31.52 -26.09
C LEU A 43 5.41 -32.43 -26.31
N GLN A 44 6.46 -31.98 -27.01
CA GLN A 44 7.64 -32.82 -27.34
C GLN A 44 8.97 -32.29 -26.79
N GLY A 45 9.01 -31.04 -26.28
CA GLY A 45 10.21 -30.44 -25.69
C GLY A 45 10.52 -30.92 -24.28
N ASN A 46 11.81 -30.87 -23.91
CA ASN A 46 12.29 -31.17 -22.56
C ASN A 46 11.50 -30.32 -21.53
N ARG A 47 10.83 -30.98 -20.58
CA ARG A 47 9.92 -30.35 -19.60
C ARG A 47 10.57 -29.18 -18.84
N VAL A 48 11.88 -29.22 -18.63
CA VAL A 48 12.65 -28.17 -17.96
C VAL A 48 12.73 -26.89 -18.81
N VAL A 49 12.92 -27.02 -20.13
CA VAL A 49 12.98 -25.89 -21.06
C VAL A 49 11.60 -25.24 -21.20
N ASN A 50 10.54 -26.05 -21.19
CA ASN A 50 9.16 -25.55 -21.22
C ASN A 50 8.79 -24.79 -19.94
N ALA A 51 9.16 -25.33 -18.76
CA ALA A 51 8.96 -24.65 -17.49
C ALA A 51 9.75 -23.33 -17.45
N ALA A 52 10.99 -23.30 -17.93
CA ALA A 52 11.80 -22.08 -18.00
C ALA A 52 11.17 -21.03 -18.94
N GLY A 53 10.63 -21.43 -20.10
CA GLY A 53 9.95 -20.53 -21.02
C GLY A 53 8.70 -19.89 -20.42
N ILE A 54 7.89 -20.67 -19.69
CA ILE A 54 6.70 -20.16 -18.98
C ILE A 54 7.10 -19.20 -17.87
N VAL A 55 8.15 -19.51 -17.10
CA VAL A 55 8.66 -18.61 -16.05
C VAL A 55 9.14 -17.29 -16.63
N VAL A 56 9.88 -17.31 -17.75
CA VAL A 56 10.34 -16.08 -18.44
C VAL A 56 9.16 -15.27 -18.99
N MET A 57 8.11 -15.92 -19.50
CA MET A 57 6.90 -15.22 -19.95
C MET A 57 6.11 -14.59 -18.80
N LEU A 58 6.09 -15.21 -17.61
CA LEU A 58 5.36 -14.72 -16.44
C LEU A 58 6.17 -13.72 -15.58
N LEU A 59 7.49 -13.69 -15.72
CA LEU A 59 8.38 -12.79 -14.98
C LEU A 59 7.97 -11.30 -15.08
N PRO A 60 7.63 -10.76 -16.27
CA PRO A 60 7.22 -9.37 -16.41
C PRO A 60 5.90 -9.07 -15.70
N ALA A 61 4.96 -10.02 -15.68
CA ALA A 61 3.72 -9.88 -14.93
C ALA A 61 3.98 -9.83 -13.42
N PHE A 62 4.90 -10.66 -12.92
CA PHE A 62 5.33 -10.61 -11.52
C PHE A 62 6.01 -9.29 -11.16
N MET A 63 6.87 -8.76 -12.04
CA MET A 63 7.47 -7.43 -11.83
C MET A 63 6.45 -6.29 -11.83
N LEU A 64 5.43 -6.36 -12.69
CA LEU A 64 4.35 -5.36 -12.73
C LEU A 64 3.52 -5.36 -11.44
N ILE A 65 3.30 -6.53 -10.85
CA ILE A 65 2.63 -6.66 -9.55
C ILE A 65 3.51 -6.06 -8.44
N ALA A 66 4.82 -6.31 -8.45
CA ALA A 66 5.73 -5.70 -7.48
C ALA A 66 5.78 -4.15 -7.60
N PHE A 67 5.58 -3.60 -8.81
CA PHE A 67 5.54 -2.16 -9.03
C PHE A 67 4.24 -1.47 -8.54
N LEU A 68 3.22 -2.25 -8.18
CA LEU A 68 1.96 -1.72 -7.63
C LEU A 68 2.07 -1.35 -6.14
N ASP A 69 3.14 -1.74 -5.46
CA ASP A 69 3.37 -1.33 -4.09
C ASP A 69 4.18 -0.04 -4.06
N SER A 70 3.58 1.00 -3.50
CA SER A 70 4.24 2.29 -3.31
C SER A 70 4.80 2.34 -1.90
N GLN A 71 6.12 2.42 -1.78
CA GLN A 71 6.72 2.77 -0.52
C GLN A 71 6.44 4.24 -0.19
N ARG A 72 5.98 4.49 1.03
CA ARG A 72 5.79 5.82 1.61
C ARG A 72 6.49 5.88 2.96
N THR A 73 7.21 6.94 3.20
CA THR A 73 7.86 7.21 4.49
C THR A 73 7.10 8.33 5.18
N VAL A 74 6.61 8.08 6.39
CA VAL A 74 6.02 9.10 7.26
C VAL A 74 7.11 9.59 8.19
N GLN A 75 7.39 10.89 8.14
CA GLN A 75 8.37 11.57 8.98
C GLN A 75 7.63 12.47 9.95
N ILE A 76 7.87 12.29 11.24
CA ILE A 76 7.30 13.11 12.30
C ILE A 76 8.43 13.99 12.84
N ASN A 77 8.31 15.29 12.58
CA ASN A 77 9.17 16.34 13.11
C ASN A 77 8.51 16.97 14.35
N GLN A 78 9.17 17.97 14.94
CA GLN A 78 8.63 18.68 16.11
C GLN A 78 7.38 19.51 15.77
N GLU A 79 7.30 20.04 14.55
CA GLU A 79 6.22 20.95 14.13
C GLU A 79 5.35 20.36 13.02
N ASP A 80 5.90 19.50 12.17
CA ASP A 80 5.25 18.97 10.97
C ASP A 80 5.28 17.44 10.91
N LEU A 81 4.19 16.86 10.40
CA LEU A 81 4.13 15.49 9.91
C LEU A 81 4.16 15.52 8.38
N VAL A 82 5.17 14.87 7.81
CA VAL A 82 5.42 14.85 6.37
C VAL A 82 5.35 13.42 5.85
N VAL A 83 4.57 13.20 4.80
CA VAL A 83 4.51 11.93 4.08
C VAL A 83 5.24 12.09 2.77
N ARG A 84 6.29 11.28 2.57
CA ARG A 84 7.11 11.29 1.36
C ARG A 84 7.04 9.94 0.66
N THR A 85 7.17 9.98 -0.65
CA THR A 85 7.50 8.85 -1.51
C THR A 85 8.99 8.97 -1.88
N PRO A 86 9.69 7.91 -2.31
CA PRO A 86 11.09 7.99 -2.73
C PRO A 86 11.41 9.09 -3.75
N LYS A 87 10.41 9.58 -4.48
CA LYS A 87 10.56 10.60 -5.52
C LYS A 87 10.13 12.01 -5.08
N GLU A 88 9.09 12.13 -4.25
CA GLU A 88 8.42 13.42 -3.99
C GLU A 88 7.76 13.47 -2.60
N GLU A 89 7.53 14.68 -2.09
CA GLU A 89 6.71 14.94 -0.91
C GLU A 89 5.22 14.87 -1.29
N VAL A 90 4.47 13.94 -0.66
CA VAL A 90 3.07 13.66 -1.01
C VAL A 90 2.12 14.54 -0.21
N ALA A 91 2.41 14.73 1.07
CA ALA A 91 1.58 15.52 1.97
C ALA A 91 2.40 16.05 3.14
N ARG A 92 2.01 17.23 3.63
CA ARG A 92 2.52 17.83 4.86
C ARG A 92 1.34 18.37 5.66
N ILE A 93 1.37 18.17 6.97
CA ILE A 93 0.43 18.76 7.90
C ILE A 93 1.19 19.20 9.16
N ALA A 94 0.93 20.41 9.65
CA ALA A 94 1.48 20.83 10.93
C ALA A 94 0.84 20.00 12.06
N LEU A 95 1.62 19.59 13.07
CA LEU A 95 1.11 18.86 14.23
C LEU A 95 0.01 19.63 14.94
N ALA A 96 0.10 20.96 14.97
CA ALA A 96 -0.93 21.82 15.51
C ALA A 96 -2.27 21.69 14.75
N ASP A 97 -2.24 21.47 13.43
CA ASP A 97 -3.45 21.40 12.61
C ASP A 97 -4.13 20.02 12.62
N ILE A 98 -3.48 19.01 13.23
CA ILE A 98 -4.05 17.68 13.37
C ILE A 98 -5.22 17.74 14.35
N GLY A 99 -6.41 17.36 13.88
CA GLY A 99 -7.61 17.27 14.71
C GLY A 99 -7.86 15.84 15.18
N THR A 100 -7.98 14.91 14.23
CA THR A 100 -8.31 13.52 14.55
C THR A 100 -7.43 12.56 13.77
N VAL A 101 -7.03 11.47 14.42
CA VAL A 101 -6.29 10.38 13.77
C VAL A 101 -7.02 9.09 14.05
N ARG A 102 -7.23 8.29 13.00
CA ARG A 102 -7.91 6.99 13.08
C ARG A 102 -7.03 5.91 12.48
N VAL A 103 -6.89 4.83 13.23
CA VAL A 103 -6.26 3.58 12.80
C VAL A 103 -7.37 2.53 12.74
N THR A 104 -7.66 2.06 11.54
CA THR A 104 -8.61 0.97 11.31
C THR A 104 -7.86 -0.32 11.09
N ALA A 105 -8.05 -1.29 11.99
CA ALA A 105 -7.26 -2.52 12.02
C ALA A 105 -7.60 -3.45 10.84
N LEU A 106 -8.88 -3.60 10.51
CA LEU A 106 -9.33 -4.47 9.41
C LEU A 106 -8.82 -3.99 8.03
N SER A 107 -8.97 -2.70 7.75
CA SER A 107 -8.53 -2.10 6.48
C SER A 107 -7.06 -1.70 6.49
N ARG A 108 -6.37 -1.87 7.62
CA ARG A 108 -4.98 -1.44 7.85
C ARG A 108 -4.74 0.01 7.40
N CYS A 109 -5.70 0.87 7.74
CA CYS A 109 -5.75 2.23 7.24
C CYS A 109 -5.42 3.22 8.36
N LEU A 110 -4.45 4.09 8.11
CA LEU A 110 -4.16 5.27 8.92
C LEU A 110 -4.76 6.50 8.22
N GLU A 111 -5.69 7.15 8.90
CA GLU A 111 -6.34 8.39 8.46
C GLU A 111 -5.98 9.52 9.43
N ILE A 112 -5.51 10.64 8.88
CA ILE A 112 -5.20 11.86 9.63
C ILE A 112 -6.06 12.97 9.04
N CYS A 113 -6.91 13.54 9.88
CA CYS A 113 -7.79 14.63 9.54
C CYS A 113 -7.32 15.93 10.20
N ASP A 114 -7.54 17.04 9.52
CA ASP A 114 -7.36 18.35 10.12
C ASP A 114 -8.44 18.64 11.18
N ARG A 115 -8.27 19.74 11.93
CA ARG A 115 -9.26 20.21 12.91
C ARG A 115 -10.64 20.52 12.32
N ALA A 116 -10.72 20.77 11.01
CA ALA A 116 -12.00 20.98 10.32
C ALA A 116 -12.67 19.65 9.92
N GLY A 117 -12.04 18.50 10.20
CA GLY A 117 -12.55 17.18 9.88
C GLY A 117 -12.24 16.72 8.45
N ASN A 118 -11.45 17.48 7.68
CA ASN A 118 -11.05 17.08 6.33
C ASN A 118 -9.91 16.09 6.40
N VAL A 119 -10.02 14.99 5.65
CA VAL A 119 -8.96 13.99 5.53
C VAL A 119 -7.79 14.62 4.75
N ARG A 120 -6.65 14.81 5.42
CA ARG A 120 -5.42 15.34 4.80
C ARG A 120 -4.50 14.22 4.36
N ILE A 121 -4.43 13.16 5.15
CA ILE A 121 -3.55 12.03 4.86
C ILE A 121 -4.35 10.75 5.06
N ARG A 122 -4.29 9.86 4.06
CA ARG A 122 -4.85 8.52 4.12
C ARG A 122 -3.83 7.51 3.59
N LEU A 123 -3.46 6.58 4.45
CA LEU A 123 -2.48 5.53 4.14
C LEU A 123 -3.13 4.17 4.34
N ASN A 124 -3.41 3.49 3.23
CA ASN A 124 -3.86 2.10 3.23
C ASN A 124 -2.62 1.19 3.22
N CYS A 125 -2.24 0.71 4.39
CA CYS A 125 -1.04 -0.10 4.56
C CYS A 125 -1.26 -1.48 3.93
N HIS A 126 -0.36 -1.87 3.05
CA HIS A 126 -0.33 -3.18 2.42
C HIS A 126 1.04 -3.80 2.71
N GLY A 127 1.07 -4.96 3.38
CA GLY A 127 2.34 -5.59 3.77
C GLY A 127 2.26 -6.31 5.12
N LEU A 128 3.37 -6.94 5.51
CA LEU A 128 3.52 -7.65 6.79
C LEU A 128 3.74 -6.69 7.97
N THR A 129 4.36 -5.53 7.71
CA THR A 129 4.61 -4.48 8.70
C THR A 129 3.53 -3.41 8.63
N ASN A 130 2.92 -3.08 9.77
CA ASN A 130 1.95 -2.00 9.89
C ASN A 130 2.36 -1.06 11.03
N PRO A 131 3.15 -0.01 10.75
CA PRO A 131 3.56 0.95 11.76
C PRO A 131 2.48 2.00 12.10
N SER A 132 1.22 1.80 11.68
CA SER A 132 0.12 2.76 11.96
C SER A 132 -0.08 3.00 13.46
N ASP A 133 -0.03 1.93 14.26
CA ASP A 133 -0.14 2.04 15.72
C ASP A 133 1.05 2.79 16.32
N ALA A 134 2.27 2.53 15.83
CA ALA A 134 3.47 3.20 16.30
C ALA A 134 3.47 4.71 15.95
N VAL A 135 2.92 5.08 14.79
CA VAL A 135 2.71 6.49 14.42
C VAL A 135 1.68 7.15 15.34
N LEU A 136 0.57 6.46 15.63
CA LEU A 136 -0.44 6.98 16.55
C LEU A 136 0.13 7.17 17.97
N ASP A 137 0.90 6.20 18.44
CA ASP A 137 1.55 6.27 19.75
C ASP A 137 2.57 7.43 19.79
N GLU A 138 3.38 7.62 18.74
CA GLU A 138 4.30 8.76 18.67
C GLU A 138 3.57 10.11 18.69
N LEU A 139 2.44 10.23 18.00
CA LEU A 139 1.61 11.43 18.02
C LEU A 139 1.00 11.69 19.40
N LEU A 140 0.57 10.65 20.11
CA LEU A 140 0.09 10.74 21.49
C LEU A 140 1.19 11.18 22.49
N HIS A 141 2.46 10.90 22.21
CA HIS A 141 3.57 11.42 23.02
C HIS A 141 3.86 12.90 22.72
N ALA A 142 3.64 13.33 21.48
CA ALA A 142 3.92 14.70 21.04
C ALA A 142 2.77 15.68 21.33
N LEU A 143 1.52 15.21 21.35
CA LEU A 143 0.32 16.05 21.46
C LEU A 143 -0.64 15.47 22.51
N PRO A 144 -1.26 16.31 23.35
CA PRO A 144 -2.32 15.88 24.24
C PRO A 144 -3.56 15.48 23.44
N GLY A 145 -3.99 14.23 23.59
CA GLY A 145 -5.16 13.70 22.88
C GLY A 145 -5.98 12.74 23.73
N ARG A 146 -7.24 12.56 23.34
CA ARG A 146 -8.14 11.56 23.92
C ARG A 146 -8.23 10.36 23.00
N GLU A 147 -7.72 9.23 23.47
CA GLU A 147 -7.83 7.97 22.76
C GLU A 147 -9.20 7.33 23.00
N THR A 148 -9.84 6.92 21.92
CA THR A 148 -11.02 6.06 21.91
C THR A 148 -10.68 4.76 21.20
N ARG A 149 -11.02 3.64 21.82
CA ARG A 149 -10.87 2.31 21.22
C ARG A 149 -12.25 1.73 20.93
N LYS A 150 -12.43 1.21 19.73
CA LYS A 150 -13.63 0.50 19.31
C LYS A 150 -13.26 -0.93 18.97
N GLU A 151 -13.74 -1.85 19.77
CA GLU A 151 -13.59 -3.27 19.48
C GLU A 151 -14.73 -3.72 18.57
N GLY A 152 -14.36 -4.39 17.49
CA GLY A 152 -15.29 -5.02 16.58
C GLY A 152 -15.08 -6.53 16.58
N ARG A 153 -16.19 -7.25 16.39
CA ARG A 153 -16.18 -8.69 16.22
C ARG A 153 -17.14 -9.07 15.11
N VAL A 154 -16.62 -9.77 14.11
CA VAL A 154 -17.41 -10.43 13.06
C VAL A 154 -16.92 -11.87 12.98
N GLN A 155 -17.81 -12.80 13.30
CA GLN A 155 -17.51 -14.22 13.43
C GLN A 155 -16.35 -14.48 14.43
N GLU A 156 -15.26 -15.08 13.96
CA GLU A 156 -14.03 -15.37 14.73
C GLU A 156 -13.01 -14.23 14.68
N LEU A 157 -13.16 -13.27 13.78
CA LEU A 157 -12.26 -12.13 13.64
C LEU A 157 -12.60 -11.08 14.70
N ARG A 158 -11.63 -10.80 15.58
CA ARG A 158 -11.64 -9.67 16.50
C ARG A 158 -10.66 -8.63 16.00
N TRP A 159 -11.08 -7.37 16.06
CA TRP A 159 -10.20 -6.25 15.76
C TRP A 159 -10.48 -5.09 16.71
N THR A 160 -9.50 -4.21 16.83
CA THR A 160 -9.59 -3.01 17.65
C THR A 160 -9.22 -1.83 16.78
N ASP A 161 -10.19 -0.99 16.50
CA ASP A 161 -9.96 0.29 15.86
C ASP A 161 -9.57 1.31 16.94
N ARG A 162 -8.54 2.10 16.68
CA ARG A 162 -8.07 3.17 17.57
C ARG A 162 -8.33 4.50 16.91
N SER A 163 -8.88 5.46 17.64
CA SER A 163 -9.01 6.83 17.16
C SER A 163 -8.62 7.79 18.26
N VAL A 164 -7.83 8.79 17.94
CA VAL A 164 -7.41 9.84 18.86
C VAL A 164 -7.92 11.18 18.36
N GLU A 165 -8.54 11.92 19.27
CA GLU A 165 -8.89 13.32 19.06
C GLU A 165 -7.87 14.18 19.80
N PHE A 166 -7.14 15.03 19.07
CA PHE A 166 -6.13 15.91 19.64
C PHE A 166 -6.76 17.23 20.08
N LEU A 167 -6.34 17.70 21.25
CA LEU A 167 -6.81 18.97 21.78
C LEU A 167 -6.09 20.13 21.11
N PRO A 168 -6.75 21.30 20.96
CA PRO A 168 -6.07 22.49 20.50
C PRO A 168 -5.01 22.91 21.52
N VAL A 169 -3.74 22.88 21.08
CA VAL A 169 -2.61 23.52 21.76
C VAL A 169 -2.64 25.01 21.47
#